data_AF-A0A974Z8X7-F1
#
_entry.id   AF-A0A974Z8X7-F1
#
_cell.length_a   1.000
_cell.length_b   1.000
_cell.length_c   1.000
_cell.angle_alpha   90.00
_cell.angle_beta   90.00
_cell.angle_gamma   90.00
#
_symmetry.space_group_name_H-M   'P 1'
#
loop_
_entity.id
_entity.type
_entity.pdbx_description
1 polymer ?
#
loop_
_entity_poly.entity_id
_entity_poly.type
_entity_poly.pdbx_seq_one_letter_code
_entity_poly.pdbx_strand_id
1 'polypeptide(L)' 'MPVRSAPPADVVALARTVLAAAHGLSAPAARAALVAMAQDRGWPVTRCAEFVVATVGGKASR' A
#
# COMPACT_ATOMS: atom_id res chain seq x y z
N MET A 1 -18.15 10.46 20.45
CA MET A 1 -18.29 10.12 19.01
C MET A 1 -16.96 9.55 18.55
N PRO A 2 -16.84 8.29 18.11
CA PRO A 2 -15.58 7.80 17.57
C PRO A 2 -15.41 8.41 16.17
N VAL A 3 -14.35 9.21 15.99
CA VAL A 3 -13.94 9.70 14.68
C VAL A 3 -13.54 8.48 13.88
N ARG A 4 -14.40 8.09 12.92
CA ARG A 4 -14.01 7.17 11.85
C ARG A 4 -12.98 7.92 11.01
N SER A 5 -11.72 7.83 11.43
CA SER A 5 -10.58 8.26 10.63
C SER A 5 -10.63 7.40 9.37
N ALA A 6 -11.22 7.94 8.31
CA ALA A 6 -11.05 7.36 6.99
C ALA A 6 -9.54 7.23 6.79
N PRO A 7 -9.02 6.05 6.41
CA PRO A 7 -7.59 5.91 6.15
C PRO A 7 -7.22 6.94 5.07
N PRO A 8 -6.00 7.51 5.10
CA PRO A 8 -5.55 8.43 4.07
C PRO A 8 -5.58 7.67 2.73
N ALA A 9 -6.64 7.87 1.97
CA ALA A 9 -6.88 7.17 0.71
C ALA A 9 -5.72 7.39 -0.25
N ASP A 10 -5.03 8.53 -0.09
CA ASP A 10 -3.83 8.92 -0.81
C ASP A 10 -2.66 7.96 -0.61
N VAL A 11 -2.39 7.48 0.62
CA VAL A 11 -1.27 6.55 0.88
C VAL A 11 -1.56 5.18 0.26
N VAL A 12 -2.80 4.73 0.31
CA VAL A 12 -3.21 3.45 -0.30
C VAL A 12 -3.22 3.56 -1.83
N ALA A 13 -3.67 4.69 -2.38
CA ALA A 13 -3.62 4.95 -3.83
C ALA A 13 -2.17 5.07 -4.33
N LEU A 14 -1.30 5.71 -3.56
CA LEU A 14 0.13 5.85 -3.85
C LEU A 14 0.85 4.51 -3.75
N ALA A 15 0.57 3.69 -2.73
CA ALA A 15 1.11 2.34 -2.63
C ALA A 15 0.67 1.46 -3.82
N ARG A 16 -0.59 1.59 -4.26
CA ARG A 16 -1.10 0.86 -5.44
C ARG A 16 -0.44 1.28 -6.74
N THR A 17 -0.23 2.58 -6.95
CA THR A 17 0.46 3.09 -8.14
C THR A 17 1.92 2.69 -8.15
N VAL A 18 2.59 2.74 -7.00
CA VAL A 18 3.97 2.26 -6.84
C VAL A 18 4.07 0.74 -7.09
N LEU A 19 3.16 -0.07 -6.55
CA LEU A 19 3.11 -1.51 -6.82
C LEU A 19 2.83 -1.83 -8.29
N ALA A 20 1.89 -1.11 -8.90
CA ALA A 20 1.58 -1.22 -10.31
C ALA A 20 2.80 -0.88 -11.17
N ALA A 21 3.49 0.21 -10.87
CA ALA A 21 4.69 0.62 -11.59
C ALA A 21 5.87 -0.33 -11.37
N ALA A 22 6.08 -0.81 -10.14
CA ALA A 22 7.19 -1.71 -9.80
C ALA A 22 7.07 -3.12 -10.41
N HIS A 23 5.83 -3.61 -10.60
CA HIS A 23 5.56 -4.95 -11.11
C HIS A 23 4.86 -4.98 -12.47
N GLY A 24 4.61 -3.83 -13.10
CA GLY A 24 3.85 -3.72 -14.35
C GLY A 24 2.40 -4.22 -14.22
N LEU A 25 1.83 -4.17 -13.02
CA LEU A 25 0.51 -4.73 -12.72
C LEU A 25 -0.62 -3.74 -13.03
N SER A 26 -1.77 -4.27 -13.41
CA SER A 26 -3.00 -3.48 -13.53
C SER A 26 -3.48 -2.98 -12.15
N ALA A 27 -4.17 -1.85 -12.11
CA ALA A 27 -4.71 -1.27 -10.88
C ALA A 27 -5.51 -2.25 -9.98
N PRO A 28 -6.34 -3.18 -10.50
CA PRO A 28 -7.00 -4.19 -9.67
C PRO A 28 -6.03 -5.27 -9.16
N ALA A 29 -5.05 -5.69 -9.96
CA ALA A 29 -4.04 -6.66 -9.55
C ALA A 29 -3.15 -6.10 -8.42
N ALA A 30 -2.76 -4.82 -8.50
CA ALA A 30 -2.04 -4.14 -7.43
C ALA A 30 -2.86 -4.06 -6.12
N ARG A 31 -4.18 -3.90 -6.21
CA ARG A 31 -5.07 -3.93 -5.04
C ARG A 31 -5.11 -5.33 -4.42
N ALA A 32 -5.27 -6.36 -5.24
CA ALA A 32 -5.31 -7.75 -4.78
C ALA A 32 -4.00 -8.14 -4.09
N ALA A 33 -2.84 -7.75 -4.66
CA ALA A 33 -1.54 -7.96 -4.04
C ALA A 33 -1.42 -7.25 -2.68
N LEU A 34 -1.87 -6.00 -2.58
CA LEU A 34 -1.88 -5.26 -1.30
C LEU A 34 -2.74 -5.93 -0.23
N VAL A 35 -3.93 -6.41 -0.62
CA VAL A 35 -4.84 -7.12 0.28
C VAL A 35 -4.26 -8.47 0.69
N ALA A 36 -3.65 -9.22 -0.23
CA ALA A 36 -2.99 -10.49 0.07
C ALA A 36 -1.82 -10.30 1.05
N MET A 37 -0.98 -9.29 0.84
CA MET A 37 0.12 -8.95 1.76
C MET A 37 -0.39 -8.53 3.15
N ALA A 38 -1.51 -7.81 3.20
CA ALA A 38 -2.14 -7.41 4.46
C ALA A 38 -2.68 -8.63 5.23
N GLN A 39 -3.31 -9.57 4.53
CA GLN A 39 -3.81 -10.81 5.13
C GLN A 39 -2.68 -11.70 5.62
N ASP A 40 -1.64 -11.90 4.81
CA ASP A 40 -0.49 -12.75 5.13
C ASP A 40 0.26 -12.25 6.39
N ARG A 41 0.37 -10.93 6.55
CA ARG A 41 1.02 -10.31 7.72
C ARG A 41 0.08 -10.04 8.90
N GLY A 42 -1.22 -10.28 8.74
CA GLY A 42 -2.23 -9.90 9.73
C GLY A 42 -2.28 -8.39 10.00
N TRP A 43 -1.90 -7.57 9.02
CA TRP A 43 -1.84 -6.11 9.14
C TRP A 43 -3.04 -5.46 8.45
N PRO A 44 -3.49 -4.28 8.93
CA PRO A 44 -4.44 -3.50 8.16
C PRO A 44 -3.81 -3.02 6.85
N VAL A 45 -4.59 -2.98 5.77
CA VAL A 45 -4.14 -2.58 4.41
C VAL A 45 -3.41 -1.23 4.43
N THR A 46 -3.81 -0.31 5.31
CA THR A 46 -3.14 0.99 5.51
C THR A 46 -1.70 0.83 6.00
N ARG A 47 -1.45 -0.03 6.99
CA ARG A 47 -0.10 -0.29 7.53
C ARG A 47 0.77 -1.01 6.50
N CYS A 48 0.18 -1.86 5.67
CA CYS A 48 0.88 -2.46 4.52
C CYS A 48 1.21 -1.43 3.45
N ALA A 49 0.30 -0.51 3.15
CA ALA A 49 0.56 0.58 2.20
C ALA A 49 1.70 1.48 2.68
N GLU A 50 1.70 1.89 3.95
CA GLU A 50 2.79 2.66 4.57
C GLU A 50 4.12 1.90 4.49
N PHE A 51 4.12 0.60 4.81
CA PHE A 51 5.32 -0.22 4.71
C PHE A 51 5.87 -0.28 3.27
N VAL A 52 4.99 -0.48 2.28
CA VAL A 52 5.37 -0.53 0.85
C VAL A 52 5.95 0.81 0.39
N VAL A 53 5.32 1.93 0.77
CA VAL A 53 5.82 3.27 0.46
C VAL A 53 7.15 3.54 1.14
N ALA A 54 7.32 3.14 2.40
CA ALA A 54 8.60 3.27 3.12
C ALA A 54 9.71 2.40 2.52
N THR A 55 9.41 1.18 2.08
CA THR A 55 10.41 0.29 1.45
C THR A 55 10.81 0.74 0.05
N VAL A 56 9.89 1.31 -0.73
CA VAL A 56 10.22 1.84 -2.06
C VAL A 56 10.83 3.23 -1.97
N GLY A 57 10.32 4.10 -1.09
CA GLY A 57 10.85 5.45 -0.83
C GLY A 57 12.21 5.45 -0.12
N GLY A 58 12.48 4.45 0.71
CA GLY A 58 13.79 4.24 1.35
C GLY A 58 14.89 3.76 0.39
N LYS A 59 14.56 3.45 -0.87
CA LYS A 59 15.54 3.07 -1.91
C LYS A 59 16.04 4.26 -2.75
N ALA A 60 15.75 5.51 -2.35
CA ALA A 60 16.22 6.74 -3.00
C ALA A 60 17.40 7.41 -2.28
N SER A 61 18.05 6.74 -1.32
CA SER A 61 19.24 7.27 -0.65
C SER A 61 20.31 6.19 -0.49
N ARG A 62 20.97 5.86 -1.59
CA ARG A 62 22.37 5.43 -1.58
C ARG A 62 23.04 5.80 -2.89
#